data_AF-A0A7Y6D7R2-F1
#
_entry.id   AF-A0A7Y6D7R2-F1
#
_cell.length_a   1.000
_cell.length_b   1.000
_cell.length_c   1.000
_cell.angle_alpha   90.00
_cell.angle_beta   90.00
_cell.angle_gamma   90.00
#
_symmetry.space_group_name_H-M   'P 1'
#
loop_
_entity.id
_entity.type
_entity.pdbx_description
1 polymer ?
#
loop_
_entity_poly.entity_id
_entity_poly.type
_entity_poly.pdbx_seq_one_letter_code
_entity_poly.pdbx_strand_id
1 'polypeptide(L)'
;MYSSLQGSGDARRFHQRIYAGEILRMIDMPSMQVLVQTARGMLEEALHPWSPPQIHRYLNHTEQTLRFAQCQSAFASCGDIHRCWQAVLEWFIEPYFHCSRRD
;
A
#
# COMPACT_ATOMS: atom_id res chain seq x y z
N MET A 1 -10.45 10.74 14.03
CA MET A 1 -10.72 11.76 12.99
C MET A 1 -9.70 11.54 11.89
N TYR A 2 -10.12 11.22 10.66
CA TYR A 2 -9.18 10.93 9.57
C TYR A 2 -8.76 12.25 8.91
N SER A 3 -7.46 12.50 8.85
CA SER A 3 -6.92 13.72 8.24
C SER A 3 -6.55 13.43 6.80
N SER A 4 -7.23 14.07 5.85
CA SER A 4 -6.92 13.95 4.43
C SER A 4 -5.55 14.54 4.13
N LEU A 5 -4.74 13.84 3.32
CA LEU A 5 -3.50 14.39 2.80
C LEU A 5 -3.79 14.98 1.42
N GLN A 6 -3.91 16.31 1.35
CA GLN A 6 -4.10 17.04 0.08
C GLN A 6 -2.79 17.69 -0.32
N GLY A 7 -2.31 17.39 -1.53
CA GLY A 7 -1.16 18.04 -2.16
C GLY A 7 0.21 17.51 -1.74
N SER A 8 1.25 18.09 -2.35
CA SER A 8 2.66 17.75 -2.18
C SER A 8 3.13 18.01 -0.76
N GLY A 9 3.02 16.99 0.08
CA GLY A 9 3.43 17.08 1.46
C GLY A 9 4.94 16.95 1.58
N ASP A 10 5.56 17.91 2.28
CA ASP A 10 6.91 17.79 2.81
C ASP A 10 7.09 16.39 3.42
N ALA A 11 8.05 15.63 2.89
CA ALA A 11 8.33 14.26 3.30
C ALA A 11 8.50 14.16 4.83
N ARG A 12 9.04 15.21 5.46
CA ARG A 12 9.18 15.29 6.92
C ARG A 12 7.82 15.39 7.62
N ARG A 13 6.89 16.18 7.09
CA ARG A 13 5.53 16.30 7.64
C ARG A 13 4.72 15.03 7.45
N PHE A 14 4.88 14.32 6.33
CA PHE A 14 4.31 12.99 6.16
C PHE A 14 4.86 12.01 7.20
N HIS A 15 6.18 11.93 7.36
CA HIS A 15 6.84 11.06 8.33
C HIS A 15 6.35 11.34 9.76
N GLN A 16 6.34 12.60 10.18
CA GLN A 16 5.90 12.99 11.54
C GLN A 16 4.47 12.52 11.84
N ARG A 17 3.56 12.64 10.87
CA ARG A 17 2.15 12.27 11.05
C ARG A 17 1.97 10.76 11.12
N ILE A 18 2.69 9.99 10.29
CA ILE A 18 2.70 8.53 10.36
C ILE A 18 3.24 8.05 11.71
N TYR A 19 4.37 8.59 12.17
CA TYR A 19 4.94 8.22 13.47
C TYR A 19 4.10 8.67 14.67
N ALA A 20 3.28 9.71 14.51
CA ALA A 20 2.28 10.13 15.50
C ALA A 20 1.04 9.21 15.53
N GLY A 21 0.97 8.20 14.67
CA GLY A 21 -0.17 7.28 14.56
C GLY A 21 -1.37 7.87 13.81
N GLU A 22 -1.20 8.95 13.05
CA GLU A 22 -2.28 9.47 12.21
C GLU A 22 -2.60 8.50 11.08
N ILE A 23 -3.89 8.22 10.90
CA ILE A 23 -4.37 7.50 9.72
C ILE A 23 -4.67 8.51 8.62
N LEU A 24 -3.81 8.51 7.60
CA LEU A 24 -3.86 9.43 6.48
C LEU A 24 -4.71 8.84 5.37
N ARG A 25 -5.77 9.56 4.99
CA ARG A 25 -6.60 9.16 3.84
C ARG A 25 -6.04 9.80 2.58
N MET A 26 -5.56 8.97 1.67
CA MET A 26 -5.09 9.37 0.35
C MET A 26 -6.26 9.17 -0.61
N ILE A 27 -6.85 10.27 -1.06
CA ILE A 27 -8.02 10.27 -1.95
C ILE A 27 -7.50 10.62 -3.36
N ASP A 28 -8.07 9.99 -4.39
CA ASP A 28 -7.79 10.26 -5.82
C ASP A 28 -6.35 10.04 -6.30
N MET A 29 -5.68 9.00 -5.79
CA MET A 29 -4.35 8.60 -6.28
C MET A 29 -4.42 7.33 -7.15
N PRO A 30 -4.26 7.44 -8.48
CA PRO A 30 -4.29 6.28 -9.38
C PRO A 30 -3.22 5.24 -9.04
N SER A 31 -2.01 5.65 -8.66
CA SER A 31 -0.92 4.73 -8.25
C SER A 31 -1.27 3.94 -6.99
N MET A 32 -1.97 4.54 -6.02
CA MET A 32 -2.47 3.84 -4.84
C MET A 32 -3.57 2.83 -5.20
N GLN A 33 -4.45 3.16 -6.14
CA GLN A 33 -5.47 2.23 -6.64
C GLN A 33 -4.83 1.02 -7.32
N VAL A 34 -3.82 1.24 -8.16
CA VAL A 34 -3.06 0.16 -8.81
C VAL A 34 -2.39 -0.73 -7.77
N LEU A 35 -1.68 -0.16 -6.79
CA LEU A 35 -1.05 -0.92 -5.71
C LEU A 35 -2.06 -1.82 -4.98
N VAL A 36 -3.23 -1.27 -4.62
CA VAL A 36 -4.29 -2.02 -3.92
C VAL A 36 -4.82 -3.16 -4.77
N GLN A 37 -5.06 -2.94 -6.07
CA GLN A 37 -5.57 -3.99 -6.95
C GLN A 37 -4.53 -5.09 -7.20
N THR A 38 -3.27 -4.74 -7.39
CA THR A 38 -2.18 -5.72 -7.53
C THR A 38 -2.04 -6.56 -6.26
N ALA A 39 -2.03 -5.92 -5.08
CA ALA A 39 -1.96 -6.62 -3.80
C ALA A 39 -3.16 -7.56 -3.58
N ARG A 40 -4.37 -7.10 -3.96
CA ARG A 40 -5.58 -7.91 -3.88
C ARG A 40 -5.51 -9.14 -4.77
N GLY A 41 -5.10 -8.98 -6.03
CA GLY A 41 -4.93 -10.10 -6.97
C GLY A 41 -3.99 -11.17 -6.43
N MET A 42 -2.83 -10.75 -5.90
CA MET A 42 -1.87 -11.68 -5.27
C MET A 42 -2.48 -12.47 -4.10
N LEU A 43 -3.25 -11.79 -3.24
CA LEU A 43 -3.90 -12.44 -2.11
C LEU A 43 -5.00 -13.41 -2.57
N GLU A 44 -5.83 -13.01 -3.53
CA GLU A 44 -6.89 -13.86 -4.06
C GLU A 44 -6.32 -15.12 -4.73
N GLU A 45 -5.24 -15.00 -5.49
CA GLU A 45 -4.53 -16.14 -6.08
C GLU A 45 -3.91 -17.05 -5.02
N ALA A 46 -3.22 -16.48 -4.02
CA ALA A 46 -2.54 -17.26 -2.98
C ALA A 46 -3.49 -18.00 -2.03
N LEU A 47 -4.72 -17.49 -1.89
CA LEU A 47 -5.75 -18.03 -0.99
C LEU A 47 -6.80 -18.87 -1.72
N HIS A 48 -6.74 -18.97 -3.04
CA HIS A 48 -7.60 -19.83 -3.83
C HIS A 48 -7.57 -21.29 -3.31
N PRO A 49 -8.73 -21.97 -3.17
CA PRO A 49 -10.05 -21.63 -3.72
C PRO A 49 -10.92 -20.73 -2.83
N TRP A 50 -10.42 -20.30 -1.69
CA TRP A 50 -11.25 -19.57 -0.73
C TRP A 50 -11.13 -18.07 -0.93
N SER A 51 -12.28 -17.39 -0.88
CA SER A 51 -12.25 -15.94 -0.80
C SER A 51 -11.56 -15.50 0.50
N PRO A 52 -10.71 -14.45 0.47
CA PRO A 52 -9.99 -13.99 1.67
C PRO A 52 -10.89 -13.76 2.91
N PRO A 53 -12.12 -13.20 2.78
CA PRO A 53 -13.00 -13.02 3.94
C PRO A 53 -13.47 -14.32 4.59
N GLN A 54 -13.49 -15.43 3.84
CA GLN A 54 -14.02 -16.72 4.31
C GLN A 54 -12.94 -17.68 4.78
N ILE A 55 -11.65 -17.32 4.66
CA ILE A 55 -10.54 -18.24 4.91
C ILE A 55 -10.54 -18.83 6.33
N HIS A 56 -11.01 -18.06 7.31
CA HIS A 56 -11.14 -18.50 8.70
C HIS A 56 -12.12 -19.67 8.90
N ARG A 57 -13.01 -19.90 7.93
CA ARG A 57 -13.95 -21.04 7.95
C ARG A 57 -13.31 -22.33 7.48
N TYR A 58 -12.21 -22.24 6.74
CA TYR A 58 -11.59 -23.38 6.05
C TYR A 58 -10.22 -23.75 6.61
N LEU A 59 -9.54 -22.81 7.28
CA LEU A 59 -8.24 -23.02 7.89
C LEU A 59 -8.31 -22.81 9.40
N ASN A 60 -7.62 -23.66 10.16
CA ASN A 60 -7.42 -23.46 11.58
C ASN A 60 -6.41 -22.31 11.85
N HIS A 61 -6.27 -21.88 13.09
CA HIS A 61 -5.44 -20.72 13.44
C HIS A 61 -3.97 -20.88 13.03
N THR A 62 -3.39 -22.07 13.18
CA THR A 62 -2.00 -22.36 12.81
C THR A 62 -1.82 -22.28 11.30
N GLU A 63 -2.75 -22.85 10.54
CA GLU A 63 -2.75 -22.81 9.08
C GLU A 63 -2.93 -21.40 8.54
N GLN A 64 -3.83 -20.61 9.15
CA GLN A 64 -4.00 -19.19 8.82
C GLN A 64 -2.71 -18.41 9.04
N THR A 65 -2.06 -18.60 10.20
CA THR A 65 -0.82 -17.92 10.54
C THR A 65 0.29 -18.21 9.52
N LEU A 66 0.47 -19.49 9.18
CA LEU A 66 1.47 -19.89 8.18
C LEU A 66 1.15 -19.30 6.80
N ARG A 67 -0.10 -19.39 6.37
CA ARG A 67 -0.53 -18.91 5.05
C ARG A 67 -0.39 -17.39 4.94
N PHE A 68 -0.71 -16.65 6.00
CA PHE A 68 -0.55 -15.20 6.02
C PHE A 68 0.92 -14.78 6.03
N ALA A 69 1.78 -15.49 6.77
CA ALA A 69 3.22 -15.24 6.73
C ALA A 69 3.79 -15.44 5.31
N GLN A 70 3.34 -16.49 4.61
CA GLN A 70 3.71 -16.72 3.20
C GLN A 70 3.23 -15.60 2.28
N CYS A 71 1.98 -15.14 2.43
CA CYS A 71 1.44 -14.03 1.65
C CYS A 71 2.23 -12.74 1.90
N GLN A 72 2.56 -12.43 3.16
CA GLN A 72 3.37 -11.27 3.52
C GLN A 72 4.77 -11.33 2.91
N SER A 73 5.42 -12.50 2.98
CA SER A 73 6.74 -12.68 2.38
C SER A 73 6.69 -12.53 0.86
N ALA A 74 5.69 -13.12 0.20
CA ALA A 74 5.51 -13.01 -1.24
C ALA A 74 5.29 -11.55 -1.66
N PHE A 75 4.41 -10.83 -0.95
CA PHE A 75 4.16 -9.41 -1.16
C PHE A 75 5.44 -8.57 -1.02
N ALA A 76 6.20 -8.78 0.06
CA ALA A 76 7.44 -8.03 0.33
C ALA A 76 8.57 -8.33 -0.65
N SER A 77 8.56 -9.51 -1.28
CA SER A 77 9.54 -9.88 -2.31
C SER A 77 9.11 -9.54 -3.75
N CYS A 78 7.88 -9.10 -3.95
CA CYS A 78 7.31 -8.94 -5.28
C CYS A 78 7.81 -7.65 -5.95
N GLY A 79 8.51 -7.81 -7.08
CA GLY A 79 9.00 -6.68 -7.86
C GLY A 79 7.89 -5.74 -8.36
N ASP A 80 6.70 -6.26 -8.62
CA ASP A 80 5.55 -5.47 -9.08
C ASP A 80 5.01 -4.59 -7.97
N ILE A 81 4.99 -5.12 -6.74
CA ILE A 81 4.66 -4.35 -5.54
C ILE A 81 5.68 -3.24 -5.30
N HIS A 82 6.98 -3.52 -5.48
CA HIS A 82 8.02 -2.48 -5.39
C HIS A 82 7.80 -1.37 -6.42
N ARG A 83 7.49 -1.72 -7.68
CA ARG A 83 7.20 -0.73 -8.73
C ARG A 83 5.95 0.09 -8.42
N CYS A 84 4.89 -0.55 -7.91
CA CYS A 84 3.67 0.15 -7.50
C CYS A 84 3.95 1.14 -6.35
N TRP A 85 4.73 0.73 -5.34
CA TRP A 85 5.16 1.61 -4.26
C TRP A 85 6.02 2.77 -4.74
N GLN A 86 6.95 2.51 -5.66
CA GLN A 86 7.74 3.57 -6.28
C GLN A 86 6.85 4.61 -6.95
N ALA A 87 5.85 4.20 -7.75
CA ALA A 87 4.92 5.11 -8.39
C ALA A 87 4.06 5.92 -7.39
N VAL A 88 3.72 5.34 -6.24
CA VAL A 88 3.05 6.06 -5.14
C VAL A 88 3.98 7.13 -4.58
N LEU A 89 5.24 6.80 -4.29
CA LEU A 89 6.22 7.73 -3.74
C LEU A 89 6.57 8.85 -4.73
N GLU A 90 6.76 8.51 -6.00
CA GLU A 90 7.03 9.49 -7.07
C GLU A 90 5.89 10.50 -7.20
N TRP A 91 4.63 10.07 -7.14
CA TRP A 91 3.48 10.97 -7.15
C TRP A 91 3.49 11.98 -5.99
N PHE A 92 3.98 11.59 -4.81
CA PHE A 92 4.15 12.52 -3.68
C PHE A 92 5.27 13.51 -3.87
N ILE A 93 6.33 13.11 -4.55
CA ILE A 93 7.57 13.88 -4.71
C ILE A 93 7.49 14.80 -5.94
N GLU A 94 6.74 14.42 -6.98
CA GLU A 94 6.62 15.13 -8.26
C GLU A 94 6.35 16.64 -8.17
N PRO A 95 5.58 17.17 -7.21
CA PRO A 95 5.31 18.61 -7.18
C PRO A 95 6.54 19.43 -6.73
N TYR A 96 7.59 18.79 -6.20
CA TYR A 96 8.85 19.46 -5.87
C TYR A 96 9.74 19.74 -7.08
N PHE A 97 9.61 18.97 -8.17
CA PHE A 97 10.50 19.12 -9.34
C PHE A 97 10.04 20.17 -10.36
N HIS A 98 8.76 20.55 -10.36
CA HIS A 98 8.25 21.58 -11.27
C HIS A 98 8.52 23.02 -10.82
N CYS A 99 8.95 23.25 -9.58
CA CYS A 99 9.25 24.60 -9.08
C CYS A 99 10.73 25.03 -9.29
N SER A 100 11.65 24.11 -9.60
CA SER A 100 13.09 24.40 -9.76
C SER A 100 13.59 24.54 -11.21
N ARG A 101 12.68 24.69 -12.19
CA ARG A 101 13.05 24.83 -13.61
C ARG A 101 12.45 26.09 -14.26
N ARG A 102 12.50 27.20 -13.54
CA ARG A 102 12.40 28.56 -14.07
C ARG A 102 13.47 29.41 -13.42
N ASP A 103 14.67 29.35 -13.96
CA ASP A 103 15.65 30.44 -13.98
C ASP A 103 16.36 30.37 -15.34
#